data_AF-A0AAD4DSC8-F1
#
_entry.id   AF-A0AAD4DSC8-F1
#
_cell.length_a   1.000
_cell.length_b   1.000
_cell.length_c   1.000
_cell.angle_alpha   90.00
_cell.angle_beta   90.00
_cell.angle_gamma   90.00
#
_symmetry.space_group_name_H-M   'P 1'
#
loop_
_entity.id
_entity.type
_entity.pdbx_description
1 polymer ?
#
loop_
_entity_poly.entity_id
_entity_poly.type
_entity_poly.pdbx_seq_one_letter_code
_entity_poly.pdbx_strand_id
1 'polypeptide(L)'
;MISHEYWAAYHEKLAALDLDTHPTSFIPQDWALNAVDIASEWVEQQFAAHVAGRPLVPAPPELDPETMLACGQLAFVLAEAYQHPIKLDIDIIRYNEALTKRESGLNDAREEALLAKFPPAERILLDRPSVVIDAGCRIILWYLPGALNWSLQRDMFTATVGMGKLLQQSMTTSKTSTGKTTKWRTNTSYFHPSKEPGLIPGCINLSPCWFQQGHECQGRPPQNPLDGFIPEVSAALKGDSGLSSIIDMQRPALLSSAALRVMHPQLYLGINVHSRSARALGRSAW
;
A
#
# COMPACT_ATOMS: atom_id res chain seq x y z
N MET A 1 -2.83 24.19 9.92
CA MET A 1 -4.29 24.37 10.10
C MET A 1 -4.76 25.19 8.90
N ILE A 2 -5.38 24.56 7.91
CA ILE A 2 -5.80 25.23 6.66
C ILE A 2 -7.29 25.56 6.78
N SER A 3 -7.68 26.81 6.50
CA SER A 3 -9.01 27.37 6.79
C SER A 3 -10.08 26.95 5.77
N HIS A 4 -11.34 27.03 6.18
CA HIS A 4 -12.55 26.70 5.41
C HIS A 4 -12.67 27.45 4.06
N GLU A 5 -12.04 28.62 3.95
CA GLU A 5 -12.01 29.43 2.72
C GLU A 5 -11.17 28.78 1.61
N TYR A 6 -10.16 27.96 1.99
CA TYR A 6 -9.35 27.22 1.03
C TYR A 6 -10.15 26.09 0.34
N TRP A 7 -11.13 25.52 1.03
CA TRP A 7 -12.01 24.47 0.52
C TRP A 7 -13.07 25.00 -0.46
N ALA A 8 -13.59 26.21 -0.23
CA ALA A 8 -14.57 26.83 -1.13
C ALA A 8 -13.95 27.17 -2.50
N ALA A 9 -12.74 27.75 -2.50
CA ALA A 9 -11.99 28.05 -3.72
C ALA A 9 -11.53 26.77 -4.48
N TYR A 10 -11.42 25.64 -3.78
CA TYR A 10 -11.09 24.34 -4.34
C TYR A 10 -12.26 23.72 -5.13
N HIS A 11 -13.50 23.81 -4.61
CA HIS A 11 -14.68 23.29 -5.30
C HIS A 11 -15.02 24.06 -6.59
N GLU A 12 -14.80 25.37 -6.59
CA GLU A 12 -15.06 26.21 -7.77
C GLU A 12 -14.07 25.92 -8.91
N LYS A 13 -12.81 25.56 -8.58
CA LYS A 13 -11.80 25.13 -9.56
C LYS A 13 -12.04 23.71 -10.08
N LEU A 14 -12.53 22.80 -9.25
CA LEU A 14 -12.86 21.43 -9.67
C LEU A 14 -14.04 21.40 -10.66
N ALA A 15 -15.03 22.28 -10.50
CA ALA A 15 -16.15 22.40 -11.43
C ALA A 15 -15.75 22.94 -12.82
N ALA A 16 -14.57 23.56 -12.93
CA ALA A 16 -14.07 24.18 -14.16
C ALA A 16 -13.10 23.29 -14.96
N LEU A 17 -12.67 22.15 -14.42
CA LEU A 17 -11.87 21.18 -15.17
C LEU A 17 -12.80 20.23 -15.93
N ASP A 18 -12.79 20.36 -17.25
CA ASP A 18 -13.41 19.41 -18.17
C ASP A 18 -12.69 18.06 -18.06
N LEU A 19 -13.33 17.10 -17.39
CA LEU A 19 -12.77 15.78 -17.07
C LEU A 19 -12.86 14.79 -18.25
N ASP A 20 -13.29 15.24 -19.44
CA ASP A 20 -13.71 14.33 -20.51
C ASP A 20 -12.66 14.09 -21.61
N THR A 21 -11.38 14.43 -21.37
CA THR A 21 -10.29 14.10 -22.30
C THR A 21 -9.34 13.06 -21.72
N HIS A 22 -9.79 11.82 -21.59
CA HIS A 22 -8.88 10.69 -21.35
C HIS A 22 -8.37 10.14 -22.69
N PRO A 23 -7.09 10.32 -23.05
CA PRO A 23 -6.51 9.59 -24.17
C PRO A 23 -6.53 8.09 -23.84
N THR A 24 -6.81 7.28 -24.85
CA THR A 24 -6.82 5.81 -24.79
C THR A 24 -5.72 5.27 -23.86
N SER A 25 -6.14 4.66 -22.75
CA SER A 25 -5.31 4.25 -21.62
C SER A 25 -4.32 3.14 -22.02
N PHE A 26 -3.13 3.55 -22.46
CA PHE A 26 -2.00 2.67 -22.72
C PHE A 26 -1.11 2.62 -21.47
N ILE A 27 -0.77 1.41 -20.99
CA ILE A 27 0.25 1.25 -19.94
C ILE A 27 1.60 1.52 -20.60
N PRO A 28 2.35 2.57 -20.20
CA PRO A 28 3.61 2.91 -20.82
C PRO A 28 4.61 1.73 -20.76
N GLN A 29 5.27 1.42 -21.87
CA GLN A 29 6.11 0.23 -22.02
C GLN A 29 7.42 0.31 -21.20
N ASP A 30 7.81 1.53 -20.84
CA ASP A 30 8.91 1.94 -19.98
C ASP A 30 8.63 1.73 -18.47
N TRP A 31 7.36 1.58 -18.06
CA TRP A 31 6.96 1.25 -16.68
C TRP A 31 7.05 -0.26 -16.33
N ALA A 32 7.81 -1.01 -17.14
CA ALA A 32 8.30 -2.33 -16.75
C ALA A 32 9.02 -2.26 -15.38
N LEU A 33 9.01 -3.34 -14.58
CA LEU A 33 9.70 -3.51 -13.28
C LEU A 33 11.04 -2.74 -13.12
N ASN A 34 11.75 -2.49 -14.22
CA ASN A 34 12.90 -1.60 -14.30
C ASN A 34 12.71 -0.22 -13.61
N ALA A 35 11.62 0.52 -13.88
CA ALA A 35 11.43 1.84 -13.26
C ALA A 35 11.23 1.74 -11.73
N VAL A 36 10.50 0.71 -11.28
CA VAL A 36 10.33 0.41 -9.86
C VAL A 36 11.66 0.01 -9.22
N ASP A 37 12.48 -0.79 -9.92
CA ASP A 37 13.78 -1.22 -9.45
C ASP A 37 14.77 -0.06 -9.32
N ILE A 38 14.84 0.79 -10.35
CA ILE A 38 15.67 2.01 -10.37
C ILE A 38 15.26 2.93 -9.23
N ALA A 39 13.96 3.21 -9.10
CA ALA A 39 13.45 4.08 -8.04
C ALA A 39 13.71 3.50 -6.63
N SER A 40 13.46 2.20 -6.45
CA SER A 40 13.66 1.54 -5.15
C SER A 40 15.14 1.51 -4.77
N GLU A 41 16.03 1.17 -5.71
CA GLU A 41 17.48 1.19 -5.49
C GLU A 41 17.97 2.61 -5.16
N TRP A 42 17.49 3.61 -5.90
CA TRP A 42 17.86 4.99 -5.62
C TRP A 42 17.36 5.46 -4.26
N VAL A 43 16.13 5.12 -3.84
CA VAL A 43 15.63 5.42 -2.48
C VAL A 43 16.49 4.76 -1.41
N GLU A 44 16.88 3.50 -1.59
CA GLU A 44 17.80 2.80 -0.66
C GLU A 44 19.15 3.52 -0.56
N GLN A 45 19.73 3.92 -1.68
CA GLN A 45 21.00 4.65 -1.72
C GLN A 45 20.90 6.03 -1.07
N GLN A 46 19.82 6.78 -1.35
CA GLN A 46 19.57 8.09 -0.74
C GLN A 46 19.35 7.98 0.77
N PHE A 47 18.57 6.99 1.21
CA PHE A 47 18.41 6.67 2.63
C PHE A 47 19.76 6.40 3.28
N ALA A 48 20.60 5.54 2.69
CA ALA A 48 21.92 5.21 3.21
C ALA A 48 22.87 6.42 3.22
N ALA A 49 22.74 7.36 2.27
CA ALA A 49 23.48 8.61 2.25
C ALA A 49 23.06 9.54 3.39
N HIS A 50 21.75 9.75 3.56
CA HIS A 50 21.19 10.56 4.66
C HIS A 50 21.59 10.02 6.03
N VAL A 51 21.43 8.71 6.27
CA VAL A 51 21.78 8.08 7.56
C VAL A 51 23.27 8.23 7.87
N ALA A 52 24.13 8.11 6.86
CA ALA A 52 25.58 8.19 7.02
C ALA A 52 26.16 9.62 6.97
N GLY A 53 25.32 10.65 6.73
CA GLY A 53 25.79 12.02 6.53
C GLY A 53 26.70 12.18 5.29
N ARG A 54 26.50 11.34 4.26
CA ARG A 54 27.28 11.36 3.01
C ARG A 54 26.61 12.25 1.95
N PRO A 55 27.35 12.68 0.91
CA PRO A 55 26.74 13.34 -0.24
C PRO A 55 25.61 12.49 -0.84
N LEU A 56 24.52 13.16 -1.25
CA LEU A 56 23.39 12.50 -1.92
C LEU A 56 23.81 11.94 -3.26
N VAL A 57 23.18 10.84 -3.64
CA VAL A 57 23.41 10.16 -4.91
C VAL A 57 22.69 10.93 -6.03
N PRO A 58 23.35 11.15 -7.18
CA PRO A 58 22.73 11.78 -8.35
C PRO A 58 21.43 11.07 -8.72
N ALA A 59 20.44 11.85 -9.18
CA ALA A 59 19.16 11.30 -9.56
C ALA A 59 19.28 10.49 -10.87
N PRO A 60 18.61 9.33 -10.99
CA PRO A 60 18.63 8.53 -12.21
C PRO A 60 17.93 9.28 -13.36
N PRO A 61 18.56 9.38 -14.55
CA PRO A 61 17.96 10.09 -15.68
C PRO A 61 16.68 9.42 -16.23
N GLU A 62 16.44 8.15 -15.89
CA GLU A 62 15.26 7.39 -16.32
C GLU A 62 13.98 7.74 -15.55
N LEU A 63 14.10 8.43 -14.40
CA LEU A 63 12.95 8.80 -13.59
C LEU A 63 12.46 10.20 -13.96
N ASP A 64 11.15 10.36 -14.07
CA ASP A 64 10.56 11.68 -14.26
C ASP A 64 10.74 12.57 -13.02
N PRO A 65 10.74 13.92 -13.17
CA PRO A 65 10.97 14.83 -12.06
C PRO A 65 10.04 14.69 -10.86
N GLU A 66 8.77 14.33 -11.08
CA GLU A 66 7.80 14.18 -9.98
C GLU A 66 8.12 12.92 -9.17
N THR A 67 8.44 11.82 -9.86
CA THR A 67 8.89 10.58 -9.22
C THR A 67 10.21 10.77 -8.49
N MET A 68 11.16 11.50 -9.08
CA MET A 68 12.43 11.82 -8.41
C MET A 68 12.22 12.61 -7.12
N LEU A 69 11.40 13.66 -7.15
CA LEU A 69 11.11 14.47 -5.96
C LEU A 69 10.44 13.64 -4.87
N ALA A 70 9.48 12.79 -5.24
CA ALA A 70 8.77 11.96 -4.28
C ALA A 70 9.66 10.87 -3.66
N CYS A 71 10.50 10.22 -4.45
CA CYS A 71 11.49 9.25 -3.96
C CYS A 71 12.51 9.92 -3.03
N GLY A 72 13.00 11.12 -3.37
CA GLY A 72 13.90 11.88 -2.49
C GLY A 72 13.25 12.24 -1.14
N GLN A 73 12.00 12.71 -1.17
CA GLN A 73 11.23 12.99 0.04
C GLN A 73 11.01 11.73 0.89
N LEU A 74 10.65 10.60 0.27
CA LEU A 74 10.50 9.33 0.96
C LEU A 74 11.82 8.90 1.63
N ALA A 75 12.93 8.95 0.91
CA ALA A 75 14.24 8.57 1.43
C ALA A 75 14.66 9.44 2.63
N PHE A 76 14.40 10.76 2.55
CA PHE A 76 14.64 11.69 3.65
C PHE A 76 13.81 11.34 4.89
N VAL A 77 12.50 11.14 4.74
CA VAL A 77 11.60 10.83 5.87
C VAL A 77 11.92 9.45 6.48
N LEU A 78 12.30 8.47 5.67
CA LEU A 78 12.81 7.18 6.15
C LEU A 78 14.10 7.37 6.97
N ALA A 79 15.05 8.16 6.49
CA ALA A 79 16.30 8.39 7.21
C ALA A 79 16.05 9.13 8.53
N GLU A 80 15.18 10.15 8.52
CA GLU A 80 14.77 10.87 9.72
C GLU A 80 14.11 9.92 10.73
N ALA A 81 13.19 9.06 10.28
CA ALA A 81 12.56 8.08 11.17
C ALA A 81 13.58 7.11 11.78
N TYR A 82 14.52 6.62 10.98
CA TYR A 82 15.55 5.69 11.44
C TYR A 82 16.47 6.31 12.50
N GLN A 83 16.72 7.61 12.43
CA GLN A 83 17.52 8.36 13.40
C GLN A 83 16.77 8.69 14.70
N HIS A 84 15.46 8.49 14.74
CA HIS A 84 14.62 8.74 15.92
C HIS A 84 13.97 7.44 16.43
N PRO A 85 14.76 6.51 17.01
CA PRO A 85 14.22 5.28 17.56
C PRO A 85 13.50 5.53 18.89
N ILE A 86 12.31 4.97 19.01
CA ILE A 86 11.52 4.90 20.24
C ILE A 86 11.55 3.46 20.71
N LYS A 87 12.23 3.21 21.83
CA LYS A 87 12.36 1.88 22.40
C LYS A 87 11.21 1.56 23.34
N LEU A 88 10.58 0.41 23.13
CA LEU A 88 9.61 -0.18 24.05
C LEU A 88 10.26 -1.30 24.87
N ASP A 89 9.70 -1.56 26.05
CA ASP A 89 10.15 -2.64 26.94
C ASP A 89 9.58 -4.02 26.55
N ILE A 90 8.59 -4.06 25.66
CA ILE A 90 8.02 -5.32 25.17
C ILE A 90 9.01 -6.00 24.22
N ASP A 91 9.20 -7.32 24.38
CA ASP A 91 9.85 -8.17 23.37
C ASP A 91 8.76 -8.84 22.53
N ILE A 92 8.67 -8.48 21.25
CA ILE A 92 7.58 -8.94 20.39
C ILE A 92 7.69 -10.43 20.05
N ILE A 93 8.90 -10.99 20.06
CA ILE A 93 9.12 -12.42 19.85
C ILE A 93 8.62 -13.19 21.06
N ARG A 94 8.95 -12.74 22.27
CA ARG A 94 8.43 -13.35 23.52
C ARG A 94 6.92 -13.23 23.63
N TYR A 95 6.36 -12.10 23.21
CA TYR A 95 4.91 -11.92 23.11
C TYR A 95 4.31 -12.95 22.16
N ASN A 96 4.83 -13.07 20.93
CA ASN A 96 4.35 -14.03 19.94
C ASN A 96 4.49 -15.50 20.39
N GLU A 97 5.60 -15.86 21.06
CA GLU A 97 5.80 -17.19 21.65
C GLU A 97 4.78 -17.52 22.75
N ALA A 98 4.28 -16.50 23.45
CA ALA A 98 3.26 -16.68 24.46
C ALA A 98 1.87 -16.89 23.87
N LEU A 99 1.62 -16.51 22.62
CA LEU A 99 0.31 -16.68 21.96
C LEU A 99 0.05 -18.15 21.60
N THR A 100 -1.20 -18.58 21.73
CA THR A 100 -1.62 -19.89 21.24
C THR A 100 -2.02 -19.81 19.76
N LYS A 101 -2.05 -20.97 19.07
CA LYS A 101 -2.61 -21.04 17.71
C LYS A 101 -4.08 -20.63 17.77
N ARG A 102 -4.45 -19.57 17.05
CA ARG A 102 -5.82 -19.03 16.94
C ARG A 102 -6.34 -18.40 18.24
N GLU A 103 -5.56 -17.51 18.84
CA GLU A 103 -6.10 -16.60 19.86
C GLU A 103 -7.34 -15.89 19.31
N SER A 104 -8.46 -15.99 20.02
CA SER A 104 -9.74 -15.42 19.59
C SER A 104 -9.92 -13.97 20.02
N GLY A 105 -9.15 -13.51 21.02
CA GLY A 105 -9.37 -12.23 21.67
C GLY A 105 -10.64 -12.16 22.54
N LEU A 106 -11.28 -13.31 22.82
CA LEU A 106 -12.58 -13.39 23.51
C LEU A 106 -12.50 -14.08 24.89
N ASN A 107 -11.31 -14.47 25.33
CA ASN A 107 -11.12 -15.10 26.62
C ASN A 107 -10.49 -14.09 27.59
N ASP A 108 -11.32 -13.44 28.39
CA ASP A 108 -10.91 -12.35 29.27
C ASP A 108 -9.78 -12.75 30.23
N ALA A 109 -9.86 -13.95 30.84
CA ALA A 109 -8.82 -14.44 31.75
C ALA A 109 -7.48 -14.64 31.02
N ARG A 110 -7.55 -15.03 29.74
CA ARG A 110 -6.36 -15.19 28.89
C ARG A 110 -5.77 -13.83 28.50
N GLU A 111 -6.61 -12.87 28.12
CA GLU A 111 -6.19 -11.49 27.80
C GLU A 111 -5.58 -10.81 29.03
N GLU A 112 -6.17 -10.98 30.21
CA GLU A 112 -5.65 -10.44 31.47
C GLU A 112 -4.29 -11.06 31.82
N ALA A 113 -4.13 -12.38 31.64
CA ALA A 113 -2.84 -13.05 31.85
C ALA A 113 -1.76 -12.57 30.86
N LEU A 114 -2.13 -12.29 29.60
CA LEU A 114 -1.22 -11.72 28.60
C LEU A 114 -0.84 -10.28 28.95
N LEU A 115 -1.80 -9.44 29.36
CA LEU A 115 -1.57 -8.06 29.79
C LEU A 115 -0.68 -7.99 31.03
N ALA A 116 -0.87 -8.87 32.00
CA ALA A 116 -0.02 -8.93 33.19
C ALA A 116 1.44 -9.32 32.84
N LYS A 117 1.62 -10.18 31.83
CA LYS A 117 2.94 -10.64 31.38
C LYS A 117 3.63 -9.65 30.43
N PHE A 118 2.85 -8.95 29.61
CA PHE A 118 3.32 -7.98 28.61
C PHE A 118 2.54 -6.68 28.79
N PRO A 119 2.85 -5.89 29.84
CA PRO A 119 2.14 -4.66 30.08
C PRO A 119 2.32 -3.70 28.90
N PRO A 120 1.26 -2.97 28.49
CA PRO A 120 1.38 -1.98 27.43
C PRO A 120 2.38 -0.90 27.85
N ALA A 121 3.15 -0.41 26.89
CA ALA A 121 3.99 0.76 27.11
C ALA A 121 3.14 1.99 27.45
N GLU A 122 3.77 3.00 28.06
CA GLU A 122 3.14 4.30 28.22
C GLU A 122 2.63 4.83 26.87
N ARG A 123 1.59 5.68 26.93
CA ARG A 123 1.06 6.32 25.72
C ARG A 123 2.12 7.24 25.13
N ILE A 124 2.74 6.78 24.04
CA ILE A 124 3.74 7.54 23.31
C ILE A 124 3.06 8.33 22.19
N LEU A 125 3.28 9.64 22.18
CA LEU A 125 2.88 10.51 21.09
C LEU A 125 3.94 10.46 19.98
N LEU A 126 3.52 10.11 18.76
CA LEU A 126 4.36 10.15 17.56
C LEU A 126 4.05 11.45 16.81
N ASP A 127 4.92 12.45 16.94
CA ASP A 127 4.74 13.80 16.36
C ASP A 127 5.69 14.10 15.18
N ARG A 128 6.65 13.20 14.94
CA ARG A 128 7.70 13.32 13.92
C ARG A 128 8.02 11.94 13.34
N PRO A 129 8.74 11.85 12.20
CA PRO A 129 9.20 10.57 11.69
C PRO A 129 9.99 9.79 12.74
N SER A 130 9.62 8.54 12.98
CA SER A 130 10.23 7.70 14.01
C SER A 130 10.09 6.22 13.70
N VAL A 131 11.05 5.43 14.19
CA VAL A 131 10.92 3.97 14.25
C VAL A 131 10.62 3.55 15.68
N VAL A 132 9.65 2.66 15.85
CA VAL A 132 9.42 2.02 17.15
C VAL A 132 10.14 0.68 17.14
N ILE A 133 10.96 0.46 18.15
CA ILE A 133 11.74 -0.77 18.33
C ILE A 133 11.33 -1.50 19.61
N ASP A 134 11.35 -2.82 19.56
CA ASP A 134 11.11 -3.69 20.71
C ASP A 134 12.34 -3.75 21.64
N ALA A 135 12.22 -4.47 22.76
CA ALA A 135 13.31 -4.64 23.74
C ALA A 135 14.56 -5.30 23.11
N GLY A 136 14.37 -6.13 22.10
CA GLY A 136 15.41 -6.80 21.31
C GLY A 136 15.95 -5.98 20.13
N CYS A 137 15.65 -4.68 20.08
CA CYS A 137 16.08 -3.73 19.04
C CYS A 137 15.55 -4.07 17.62
N ARG A 138 14.41 -4.76 17.52
CA ARG A 138 13.73 -5.04 16.25
C ARG A 138 12.76 -3.92 15.95
N ILE A 139 12.79 -3.39 14.72
CA ILE A 139 11.81 -2.41 14.27
C ILE A 139 10.44 -3.10 14.12
N ILE A 140 9.44 -2.60 14.83
CA ILE A 140 8.06 -3.11 14.80
C ILE A 140 7.09 -2.14 14.10
N LEU A 141 7.44 -0.85 14.03
CA LEU A 141 6.66 0.17 13.34
C LEU A 141 7.58 1.23 12.74
N TRP A 142 7.29 1.61 11.51
CA TRP A 142 7.78 2.84 10.90
C TRP A 142 6.65 3.86 10.88
N TYR A 143 6.85 4.99 11.56
CA TYR A 143 5.93 6.13 11.49
C TYR A 143 6.54 7.21 10.62
N LEU A 144 5.91 7.48 9.47
CA LEU A 144 6.47 8.26 8.37
C LEU A 144 5.55 9.42 7.96
N PRO A 145 5.25 10.37 8.86
CA PRO A 145 4.43 11.52 8.53
C PRO A 145 5.12 12.33 7.43
N GLY A 146 4.36 12.72 6.40
CA GLY A 146 4.90 13.50 5.30
C GLY A 146 5.78 12.73 4.32
N ALA A 147 5.89 11.40 4.39
CA ALA A 147 6.61 10.63 3.36
C ALA A 147 5.96 10.72 1.96
N LEU A 148 4.64 10.94 1.91
CA LEU A 148 3.89 11.17 0.68
C LEU A 148 3.69 12.67 0.48
N ASN A 149 4.14 13.20 -0.66
CA ASN A 149 3.93 14.59 -1.00
C ASN A 149 2.44 14.88 -1.32
N TRP A 150 2.08 16.17 -1.34
CA TRP A 150 0.70 16.60 -1.58
C TRP A 150 0.15 16.12 -2.93
N SER A 151 0.96 16.15 -3.99
CA SER A 151 0.51 15.74 -5.33
C SER A 151 0.09 14.27 -5.32
N LEU A 152 0.89 13.40 -4.69
CA LEU A 152 0.58 11.98 -4.59
C LEU A 152 -0.64 11.70 -3.72
N GLN A 153 -0.78 12.42 -2.60
CA GLN A 153 -1.99 12.31 -1.77
C GLN A 153 -3.24 12.70 -2.56
N ARG A 154 -3.14 13.74 -3.39
CA ARG A 154 -4.22 14.15 -4.31
C ARG A 154 -4.49 13.08 -5.37
N ASP A 155 -3.47 12.53 -6.01
CA ASP A 155 -3.63 11.50 -7.04
C ASP A 155 -4.30 10.24 -6.44
N MET A 156 -3.88 9.82 -5.24
CA MET A 156 -4.54 8.75 -4.48
C MET A 156 -6.00 9.07 -4.17
N PHE A 157 -6.28 10.30 -3.73
CA PHE A 157 -7.63 10.74 -3.43
C PHE A 157 -8.52 10.70 -4.68
N THR A 158 -8.06 11.27 -5.80
CA THR A 158 -8.79 11.25 -7.08
C THR A 158 -9.07 9.82 -7.55
N ALA A 159 -8.09 8.91 -7.44
CA ALA A 159 -8.28 7.50 -7.76
C ALA A 159 -9.42 6.88 -6.93
N THR A 160 -9.51 7.21 -5.63
CA THR A 160 -10.60 6.70 -4.79
C THR A 160 -11.98 7.26 -5.14
N VAL A 161 -12.07 8.50 -5.59
CA VAL A 161 -13.33 9.09 -6.07
C VAL A 161 -13.84 8.33 -7.30
N GLY A 162 -12.94 7.97 -8.23
CA GLY A 162 -13.26 7.15 -9.40
C GLY A 162 -13.81 5.75 -9.06
N MET A 163 -13.49 5.23 -7.87
CA MET A 163 -13.96 3.92 -7.40
C MET A 163 -15.30 3.97 -6.64
N GLY A 164 -15.94 5.12 -6.53
CA GLY A 164 -17.08 5.33 -5.63
C GLY A 164 -18.23 4.31 -5.78
N LYS A 165 -18.57 3.95 -7.03
CA LYS A 165 -19.59 2.92 -7.30
C LYS A 165 -19.19 1.53 -6.79
N LEU A 166 -17.93 1.14 -7.00
CA LEU A 166 -17.38 -0.14 -6.53
C LEU A 166 -17.33 -0.19 -4.99
N LEU A 167 -16.92 0.93 -4.37
CA LEU A 167 -16.93 1.09 -2.92
C LEU A 167 -18.34 0.95 -2.36
N GLN A 168 -19.34 1.61 -2.96
CA GLN A 168 -20.73 1.49 -2.53
C GLN A 168 -21.26 0.06 -2.62
N GLN A 169 -21.01 -0.61 -3.74
CA GLN A 169 -21.47 -1.98 -4.01
C GLN A 169 -20.82 -3.01 -3.09
N SER A 170 -19.64 -2.72 -2.55
CA SER A 170 -18.97 -3.61 -1.60
C SER A 170 -19.73 -3.74 -0.28
N MET A 171 -20.47 -2.71 0.12
CA MET A 171 -21.20 -2.69 1.37
C MET A 171 -22.41 -3.61 1.31
N THR A 172 -22.63 -4.36 2.38
CA THR A 172 -23.67 -5.37 2.49
C THR A 172 -24.48 -5.17 3.76
N THR A 173 -25.77 -5.47 3.69
CA THR A 173 -26.73 -5.24 4.77
C THR A 173 -27.03 -6.50 5.58
N SER A 174 -26.27 -7.59 5.42
CA SER A 174 -26.80 -8.93 5.64
C SER A 174 -27.20 -9.25 7.09
N LYS A 175 -28.52 -9.38 7.29
CA LYS A 175 -29.08 -10.61 7.85
C LYS A 175 -29.29 -11.59 6.69
N THR A 176 -28.66 -12.76 6.75
CA THR A 176 -29.02 -13.89 5.87
C THR A 176 -30.34 -14.51 6.36
N SER A 177 -31.06 -15.22 5.49
CA SER A 177 -32.28 -15.99 5.85
C SER A 177 -32.04 -17.07 6.91
N THR A 178 -30.77 -17.37 7.23
CA THR A 178 -30.32 -18.31 8.26
C THR A 178 -29.73 -17.62 9.50
N GLY A 179 -29.83 -16.29 9.62
CA GLY A 179 -29.43 -15.53 10.81
C GLY A 179 -27.91 -15.37 11.02
N LYS A 180 -27.06 -15.89 10.12
CA LYS A 180 -25.60 -15.72 10.22
C LYS A 180 -25.13 -14.45 9.51
N THR A 181 -24.49 -13.55 10.25
CA THR A 181 -23.77 -12.37 9.74
C THR A 181 -22.45 -12.80 9.09
N THR A 182 -22.48 -13.12 7.80
CA THR A 182 -21.31 -13.69 7.10
C THR A 182 -20.34 -12.65 6.51
N LYS A 183 -20.55 -11.33 6.72
CA LYS A 183 -19.74 -10.28 6.07
C LYS A 183 -19.30 -9.17 7.02
N TRP A 184 -18.55 -9.53 8.06
CA TRP A 184 -18.13 -8.58 9.09
C TRP A 184 -17.27 -7.41 8.57
N ARG A 185 -16.49 -7.56 7.50
CA ARG A 185 -15.68 -6.45 6.94
C ARG A 185 -16.47 -5.45 6.09
N THR A 186 -17.64 -5.86 5.60
CA THR A 186 -18.40 -5.06 4.63
C THR A 186 -19.82 -4.78 5.10
N ASN A 187 -20.12 -4.96 6.38
CA ASN A 187 -21.42 -4.59 6.91
C ASN A 187 -21.58 -3.08 6.90
N THR A 188 -22.70 -2.57 6.38
CA THR A 188 -23.04 -1.15 6.35
C THR A 188 -22.94 -0.48 7.73
N SER A 189 -23.15 -1.20 8.83
CA SER A 189 -23.03 -0.65 10.19
C SER A 189 -21.62 -0.20 10.58
N TYR A 190 -20.59 -0.63 9.84
CA TYR A 190 -19.20 -0.25 10.10
C TYR A 190 -18.74 0.96 9.28
N PHE A 191 -19.62 1.54 8.45
CA PHE A 191 -19.29 2.69 7.61
C PHE A 191 -20.09 3.91 8.04
N HIS A 192 -19.39 5.00 8.36
CA HIS A 192 -20.02 6.30 8.57
C HIS A 192 -20.23 7.00 7.23
N PRO A 193 -21.31 7.79 7.07
CA PRO A 193 -21.44 8.69 5.92
C PRO A 193 -20.22 9.59 5.78
N SER A 194 -19.74 9.77 4.56
CA SER A 194 -18.66 10.71 4.29
C SER A 194 -19.12 12.15 4.53
N LYS A 195 -18.25 12.96 5.13
CA LYS A 195 -18.43 14.42 5.22
C LYS A 195 -17.93 15.14 3.97
N GLU A 196 -17.04 14.49 3.22
CA GLU A 196 -16.46 15.03 2.00
C GLU A 196 -17.30 14.60 0.78
N PRO A 197 -17.80 15.56 -0.01
CA PRO A 197 -18.49 15.27 -1.26
C PRO A 197 -17.57 14.48 -2.20
N GLY A 198 -18.04 13.33 -2.71
CA GLY A 198 -17.31 12.49 -3.66
C GLY A 198 -16.55 11.31 -3.04
N LEU A 199 -16.25 11.34 -1.74
CA LEU A 199 -15.71 10.17 -1.04
C LEU A 199 -16.87 9.25 -0.64
N ILE A 200 -16.94 8.07 -1.24
CA ILE A 200 -18.00 7.10 -0.96
C ILE A 200 -17.47 6.02 -0.01
N PRO A 201 -18.10 5.82 1.17
CA PRO A 201 -17.69 4.75 2.08
C PRO A 201 -17.82 3.37 1.43
N GLY A 202 -16.91 2.46 1.79
CA GLY A 202 -16.90 1.11 1.28
C GLY A 202 -15.57 0.41 1.55
N CYS A 203 -15.42 -0.79 1.01
CA CYS A 203 -14.24 -1.62 1.18
C CYS A 203 -13.91 -2.36 -0.11
N ILE A 204 -12.72 -2.12 -0.64
CA ILE A 204 -12.17 -2.89 -1.76
C ILE A 204 -10.81 -3.42 -1.32
N ASN A 205 -10.60 -4.72 -1.52
CA ASN A 205 -9.29 -5.33 -1.32
C ASN A 205 -8.60 -5.46 -2.68
N LEU A 206 -7.48 -4.76 -2.83
CA LEU A 206 -6.59 -4.88 -3.97
C LEU A 206 -5.42 -5.74 -3.56
N SER A 207 -5.34 -6.94 -4.12
CA SER A 207 -4.24 -7.86 -3.86
C SER A 207 -3.62 -8.28 -5.20
N PRO A 208 -2.52 -7.65 -5.62
CA PRO A 208 -1.86 -8.00 -6.87
C PRO A 208 -1.46 -9.49 -6.82
N CYS A 209 -1.74 -10.21 -7.90
CA CYS A 209 -1.44 -11.64 -8.06
C CYS A 209 -2.12 -12.61 -7.06
N TRP A 210 -2.96 -12.14 -6.14
CA TRP A 210 -3.66 -13.01 -5.17
C TRP A 210 -4.72 -13.89 -5.82
N PHE A 211 -5.46 -13.35 -6.80
CA PHE A 211 -6.44 -14.13 -7.55
C PHE A 211 -5.79 -15.29 -8.31
N GLN A 212 -4.49 -15.21 -8.58
CA GLN A 212 -3.73 -16.26 -9.25
C GLN A 212 -3.17 -17.29 -8.26
N GLN A 213 -3.15 -16.99 -6.96
CA GLN A 213 -2.67 -17.89 -5.92
C GLN A 213 -3.65 -19.06 -5.77
N GLY A 214 -3.29 -20.22 -6.31
CA GLY A 214 -4.15 -21.41 -6.40
C GLY A 214 -4.84 -21.63 -7.75
N HIS A 215 -4.67 -20.70 -8.70
CA HIS A 215 -5.05 -20.86 -10.11
C HIS A 215 -3.80 -21.08 -10.99
N GLU A 216 -2.77 -21.74 -10.44
CA GLU A 216 -1.82 -22.46 -11.30
C GLU A 216 -2.67 -23.42 -12.12
N CYS A 217 -2.65 -23.30 -13.44
CA CYS A 217 -3.47 -24.12 -14.33
C CYS A 217 -3.26 -25.61 -13.99
N GLN A 218 -4.14 -26.21 -13.19
CA GLN A 218 -4.27 -27.65 -13.07
C GLN A 218 -4.98 -28.13 -14.34
N GLY A 219 -4.22 -28.15 -15.42
CA GLY A 219 -4.66 -28.56 -16.74
C GLY A 219 -3.42 -28.86 -17.56
N ARG A 220 -3.56 -29.77 -18.54
CA ARG A 220 -2.48 -30.07 -19.49
C ARG A 220 -1.85 -28.77 -20.00
N PRO A 221 -0.53 -28.73 -20.24
CA PRO A 221 0.11 -27.57 -20.85
C PRO A 221 -0.73 -27.15 -22.05
N PRO A 222 -0.98 -25.83 -22.23
CA PRO A 222 -1.79 -25.36 -23.33
C PRO A 222 -1.24 -25.98 -24.62
N GLN A 223 -2.12 -26.59 -25.44
CA GLN A 223 -1.68 -27.20 -26.70
C GLN A 223 -1.11 -26.16 -27.67
N ASN A 224 -1.37 -24.88 -27.40
CA ASN A 224 -0.83 -23.75 -28.12
C ASN A 224 0.16 -22.96 -27.23
N PRO A 225 1.44 -22.83 -27.62
CA PRO A 225 2.41 -21.95 -26.95
C PRO A 225 1.98 -20.48 -26.86
N LEU A 226 0.97 -20.05 -27.63
CA LEU A 226 0.38 -18.71 -27.58
C LEU A 226 -0.67 -18.54 -26.48
N ASP A 227 -1.16 -19.62 -25.86
CA ASP A 227 -2.06 -19.57 -24.70
C ASP A 227 -1.27 -19.27 -23.41
N GLY A 228 -0.38 -18.27 -23.50
CA GLY A 228 0.47 -17.82 -22.41
C GLY A 228 -0.35 -17.50 -21.17
N PHE A 229 0.27 -17.68 -20.01
CA PHE A 229 -0.29 -17.26 -18.74
C PHE A 229 -0.62 -15.76 -18.78
N ILE A 230 -1.92 -15.41 -18.80
CA ILE A 230 -2.39 -14.03 -18.73
C ILE A 230 -2.91 -13.78 -17.31
N PRO A 231 -2.29 -12.88 -16.53
CA PRO A 231 -2.83 -12.48 -15.25
C PRO A 231 -4.24 -11.92 -15.35
N GLU A 232 -5.17 -12.56 -14.64
CA GLU A 232 -6.53 -12.04 -14.52
C GLU A 232 -6.60 -10.88 -13.52
N VAL A 233 -7.25 -9.81 -13.93
CA VAL A 233 -7.59 -8.68 -13.08
C VAL A 233 -8.70 -9.11 -12.10
N SER A 234 -8.55 -8.73 -10.82
CA SER A 234 -9.57 -8.98 -9.79
C SER A 234 -10.95 -8.54 -10.29
N ALA A 235 -12.00 -9.30 -9.97
CA ALA A 235 -13.37 -8.97 -10.39
C ALA A 235 -13.77 -7.53 -9.98
N ALA A 236 -13.25 -7.04 -8.84
CA ALA A 236 -13.49 -5.68 -8.36
C ALA A 236 -12.86 -4.58 -9.23
N LEU A 237 -11.90 -4.92 -10.09
CA LEU A 237 -11.16 -4.01 -10.96
C LEU A 237 -11.49 -4.24 -12.45
N LYS A 238 -12.43 -5.14 -12.77
CA LYS A 238 -12.87 -5.34 -14.15
C LYS A 238 -13.69 -4.12 -14.60
N GLY A 239 -13.20 -3.40 -15.61
CA GLY A 239 -13.85 -2.22 -16.20
C GLY A 239 -12.96 -0.97 -16.15
N ASP A 240 -13.38 0.07 -16.89
CA ASP A 240 -12.55 1.26 -17.14
C ASP A 240 -12.18 2.01 -15.86
N SER A 241 -13.11 2.11 -14.90
CA SER A 241 -12.85 2.76 -13.59
C SER A 241 -11.77 2.02 -12.79
N GLY A 242 -11.73 0.69 -12.86
CA GLY A 242 -10.70 -0.12 -12.20
C GLY A 242 -9.34 0.07 -12.84
N LEU A 243 -9.28 0.10 -14.18
CA LEU A 243 -8.06 0.36 -14.93
C LEU A 243 -7.51 1.77 -14.68
N SER A 244 -8.36 2.80 -14.74
CA SER A 244 -7.98 4.18 -14.43
C SER A 244 -7.41 4.27 -13.01
N SER A 245 -8.08 3.66 -12.03
CA SER A 245 -7.61 3.66 -10.65
C SER A 245 -6.24 2.98 -10.49
N ILE A 246 -5.97 1.91 -11.24
CA ILE A 246 -4.64 1.27 -11.24
C ILE A 246 -3.59 2.21 -11.80
N ILE A 247 -3.89 2.91 -12.91
CA ILE A 247 -3.00 3.88 -13.55
C ILE A 247 -2.71 5.04 -12.59
N ASP A 248 -3.75 5.61 -11.98
CA ASP A 248 -3.62 6.73 -11.03
C ASP A 248 -2.81 6.33 -9.78
N MET A 249 -2.88 5.06 -9.37
CA MET A 249 -2.15 4.52 -8.21
C MET A 249 -0.74 4.01 -8.53
N GLN A 250 -0.26 4.15 -9.77
CA GLN A 250 1.05 3.65 -10.20
C GLN A 250 2.22 4.25 -9.40
N ARG A 251 2.28 5.57 -9.26
CA ARG A 251 3.35 6.24 -8.48
C ARG A 251 3.29 5.93 -6.98
N PRO A 252 2.12 5.99 -6.31
CA PRO A 252 1.99 5.50 -4.93
C PRO A 252 2.46 4.04 -4.74
N ALA A 253 2.17 3.16 -5.69
CA ALA A 253 2.61 1.76 -5.65
C ALA A 253 4.13 1.62 -5.83
N LEU A 254 4.73 2.43 -6.71
CA LEU A 254 6.19 2.51 -6.87
C LEU A 254 6.86 2.95 -5.56
N LEU A 255 6.36 4.01 -4.90
CA LEU A 255 6.91 4.46 -3.62
C LEU A 255 6.74 3.43 -2.50
N SER A 256 5.61 2.73 -2.47
CA SER A 256 5.40 1.64 -1.52
C SER A 256 6.45 0.54 -1.72
N SER A 257 6.78 0.22 -2.97
CA SER A 257 7.85 -0.74 -3.31
C SER A 257 9.23 -0.22 -2.89
N ALA A 258 9.51 1.06 -3.12
CA ALA A 258 10.76 1.69 -2.70
C ALA A 258 10.93 1.72 -1.16
N ALA A 259 9.85 2.03 -0.43
CA ALA A 259 9.82 1.96 1.03
C ALA A 259 10.08 0.54 1.53
N LEU A 260 9.48 -0.48 0.91
CA LEU A 260 9.70 -1.88 1.25
C LEU A 260 11.16 -2.31 1.08
N ARG A 261 11.86 -1.78 0.07
CA ARG A 261 13.28 -2.10 -0.12
C ARG A 261 14.14 -1.68 1.07
N VAL A 262 13.82 -0.55 1.69
CA VAL A 262 14.49 -0.06 2.91
C VAL A 262 13.98 -0.76 4.16
N MET A 263 12.66 -0.79 4.36
CA MET A 263 12.04 -1.25 5.60
C MET A 263 12.09 -2.77 5.76
N HIS A 264 12.03 -3.53 4.66
CA HIS A 264 11.96 -4.98 4.67
C HIS A 264 12.61 -5.58 3.40
N PRO A 265 13.95 -5.48 3.22
CA PRO A 265 14.64 -5.85 1.99
C PRO A 265 14.39 -7.29 1.54
N GLN A 266 14.26 -8.23 2.48
CA GLN A 266 13.97 -9.64 2.18
C GLN A 266 12.58 -9.83 1.55
N LEU A 267 11.58 -9.04 1.97
CA LEU A 267 10.23 -9.09 1.42
C LEU A 267 10.21 -8.43 0.05
N TYR A 268 10.89 -7.30 -0.12
CA TYR A 268 11.07 -6.67 -1.42
C TYR A 268 11.68 -7.65 -2.43
N LEU A 269 12.78 -8.31 -2.07
CA LEU A 269 13.44 -9.30 -2.93
C LEU A 269 12.52 -10.50 -3.22
N GLY A 270 11.81 -11.01 -2.21
CA GLY A 270 10.86 -12.11 -2.37
C GLY A 270 9.75 -11.79 -3.39
N ILE A 271 9.16 -10.59 -3.30
CA ILE A 271 8.13 -10.12 -4.25
C ILE A 271 8.72 -9.93 -5.64
N ASN A 272 9.90 -9.33 -5.74
CA ASN A 272 10.54 -9.01 -7.00
C ASN A 272 10.96 -10.27 -7.79
N VAL A 273 11.52 -11.28 -7.10
CA VAL A 273 11.87 -12.57 -7.72
C VAL A 273 10.62 -13.28 -8.28
N HIS A 274 9.50 -13.28 -7.56
CA HIS A 274 8.25 -13.87 -8.07
C HIS A 274 7.72 -13.10 -9.30
N SER A 275 7.81 -11.78 -9.31
CA SER A 275 7.39 -10.95 -10.44
C SER A 275 8.27 -11.13 -11.70
N ARG A 276 9.56 -11.41 -11.52
CA ARG A 276 10.52 -11.68 -12.60
C ARG A 276 10.36 -13.11 -13.16
N SER A 277 10.13 -14.10 -12.32
CA SER A 277 9.85 -15.48 -12.74
C SER A 277 8.56 -15.56 -13.57
N ALA A 278 7.53 -14.78 -13.22
CA ALA A 278 6.31 -14.66 -14.02
C ALA A 278 6.57 -14.09 -15.44
N ARG A 279 7.59 -13.24 -15.63
CA ARG A 279 8.01 -12.75 -16.96
C ARG A 279 8.89 -13.74 -17.71
N ALA A 280 9.77 -14.48 -17.02
CA ALA A 280 10.66 -15.43 -17.66
C ALA A 280 9.88 -16.56 -18.34
N LEU A 281 8.77 -17.01 -17.72
CA LEU A 281 7.84 -17.98 -18.30
C LEU A 281 7.03 -17.42 -19.49
N GLY A 282 6.99 -16.10 -19.67
CA GLY A 282 6.37 -15.43 -20.82
C GLY A 282 7.36 -15.00 -21.92
N ARG A 283 8.68 -15.18 -21.72
CA ARG A 283 9.72 -14.78 -22.69
C ARG A 283 10.39 -15.95 -23.41
N SER A 284 10.01 -17.20 -23.12
CA SER A 284 10.46 -18.38 -23.87
C SER A 284 9.62 -18.68 -25.13
N ALA A 285 8.88 -17.69 -25.64
CA ALA A 285 8.18 -17.76 -26.91
C ALA A 285 8.51 -16.51 -27.75
N TRP A 286 9.71 -16.51 -28.34
CA TRP A 286 10.03 -15.79 -29.56
C TRP A 286 10.86 -16.72 -30.45
#